data_AF-A0A7J2M9H8-F1
#
_entry.id   AF-A0A7J2M9H8-F1
#
_cell.length_a   1.000
_cell.length_b   1.000
_cell.length_c   1.000
_cell.angle_alpha   90.00
_cell.angle_beta   90.00
_cell.angle_gamma   90.00
#
_symmetry.space_group_name_H-M   'P 1'
#
loop_
_entity.id
_entity.type
_entity.pdbx_description
1 polymer ?
#
loop_
_entity_poly.entity_id
_entity_poly.type
_entity_poly.pdbx_seq_one_letter_code
_entity_poly.pdbx_strand_id
1 'polypeptide(L)'
;WYSDNNIISFNQVYNNDQYGITSDTCSNLSILNNSIHDHTYGGLLLTDCSYCTISGNEIYSNQGGVMLDGTLGANYEGSTNNVVINNSIYSNGVGIYLEFHCENNYIKYNNFIDNNKNAYFWFYEKVFYNLWDKNYWSDWNLPAPKPIRGSFDIVIFRFLIRIPWFMFDMHPATEPYEQ
;
A
#
# COMPACT_ATOMS: atom_id res chain seq x y z
N TRP A 1 21.98 -0.08 -8.66
CA TRP A 1 21.64 -1.52 -8.66
C TRP A 1 20.17 -1.55 -8.96
N TYR A 2 19.80 -1.98 -10.16
CA TYR A 2 18.42 -1.99 -10.66
C TYR A 2 18.08 -3.45 -10.92
N SER A 3 16.99 -3.92 -10.34
CA SER A 3 16.57 -5.32 -10.48
C SER A 3 15.21 -5.34 -11.16
N ASP A 4 15.13 -6.04 -12.29
CA ASP A 4 13.95 -6.07 -13.16
C ASP A 4 13.43 -7.47 -13.38
N ASN A 5 12.11 -7.59 -13.54
CA ASN A 5 11.41 -8.83 -13.92
C ASN A 5 11.60 -9.98 -12.91
N ASN A 6 11.59 -9.65 -11.63
CA ASN A 6 11.66 -10.63 -10.56
C ASN A 6 10.27 -11.14 -10.21
N ILE A 7 10.17 -12.42 -9.84
CA ILE A 7 8.93 -13.04 -9.37
C ILE A 7 9.19 -13.65 -8.01
N ILE A 8 8.39 -13.25 -7.02
CA ILE A 8 8.34 -13.83 -5.68
C ILE A 8 6.95 -14.42 -5.50
N SER A 9 6.82 -15.74 -5.52
CA SER A 9 5.51 -16.38 -5.45
C SER A 9 5.46 -17.67 -4.65
N PHE A 10 4.28 -17.96 -4.08
CA PHE A 10 3.99 -19.17 -3.33
C PHE A 10 4.90 -19.40 -2.10
N ASN A 11 5.33 -18.32 -1.45
CA ASN A 11 6.14 -18.39 -0.24
C ASN A 11 5.31 -18.20 1.04
N GLN A 12 5.82 -18.74 2.14
CA GLN A 12 5.39 -18.45 3.50
C GLN A 12 6.48 -17.61 4.15
N VAL A 13 6.17 -16.34 4.46
CA VAL A 13 7.14 -15.39 5.01
C VAL A 13 6.61 -14.87 6.33
N TYR A 14 7.19 -15.32 7.44
CA TYR A 14 6.64 -15.02 8.76
C TYR A 14 7.68 -14.93 9.86
N ASN A 15 7.33 -14.27 10.97
CA ASN A 15 8.16 -14.14 12.18
C ASN A 15 9.56 -13.53 11.95
N ASN A 16 9.66 -12.49 11.11
CA ASN A 16 10.89 -11.71 11.01
C ASN A 16 10.86 -10.49 11.94
N ASP A 17 12.03 -10.11 12.44
CA ASP A 17 12.21 -8.99 13.38
C ASP A 17 11.95 -7.60 12.74
N GLN A 18 11.92 -7.52 11.41
CA GLN A 18 11.65 -6.28 10.69
C GLN A 18 10.50 -6.45 9.70
N TYR A 19 10.83 -6.57 8.41
CA TYR A 19 9.88 -6.70 7.32
C TYR A 19 9.87 -8.13 6.78
N GLY A 20 8.75 -8.56 6.19
CA GLY A 20 8.65 -9.84 5.51
C GLY A 20 9.40 -9.85 4.17
N ILE A 21 8.93 -9.03 3.23
CA ILE A 21 9.56 -8.82 1.93
C ILE A 21 9.86 -7.33 1.77
N THR A 22 11.08 -7.00 1.34
CA THR A 22 11.50 -5.64 1.03
C THR A 22 12.04 -5.57 -0.38
N SER A 23 11.74 -4.50 -1.11
CA SER A 23 12.34 -4.20 -2.40
C SER A 23 12.61 -2.71 -2.51
N ASP A 24 13.76 -2.37 -3.09
CA ASP A 24 14.27 -1.02 -3.20
C ASP A 24 14.72 -0.79 -4.65
N THR A 25 14.20 0.27 -5.28
CA THR A 25 14.58 0.70 -6.63
C THR A 25 14.45 -0.43 -7.67
N CYS A 26 13.33 -1.18 -7.60
CA CYS A 26 13.01 -2.27 -8.51
C CYS A 26 11.96 -1.84 -9.55
N SER A 27 11.97 -2.48 -10.72
CA SER A 27 10.84 -2.40 -11.63
C SER A 27 10.32 -3.75 -12.10
N ASN A 28 9.05 -3.80 -12.49
CA ASN A 28 8.43 -5.03 -13.01
C ASN A 28 8.56 -6.23 -12.03
N LEU A 29 8.54 -5.98 -10.73
CA LEU A 29 8.51 -7.01 -9.70
C LEU A 29 7.10 -7.58 -9.57
N SER A 30 6.97 -8.90 -9.52
CA SER A 30 5.70 -9.59 -9.27
C SER A 30 5.75 -10.33 -7.94
N ILE A 31 4.90 -9.95 -6.98
CA ILE A 31 4.74 -10.61 -5.69
C ILE A 31 3.36 -11.27 -5.66
N LEU A 32 3.33 -12.58 -5.84
CA LEU A 32 2.11 -13.32 -6.20
C LEU A 32 1.84 -14.47 -5.24
N ASN A 33 0.63 -14.57 -4.69
CA ASN A 33 0.17 -15.75 -3.94
C ASN A 33 1.09 -16.15 -2.77
N ASN A 34 1.60 -15.18 -2.03
CA ASN A 34 2.38 -15.42 -0.81
C ASN A 34 1.49 -15.24 0.43
N SER A 35 1.87 -15.92 1.51
CA SER A 35 1.35 -15.69 2.86
C SER A 35 2.42 -14.95 3.66
N ILE A 36 2.11 -13.74 4.14
CA ILE A 36 3.07 -12.81 4.73
C ILE A 36 2.52 -12.29 6.06
N HIS A 37 3.08 -12.74 7.19
CA HIS A 37 2.47 -12.45 8.49
C HIS A 37 3.42 -12.42 9.69
N ASP A 38 2.92 -11.88 10.80
CA ASP A 38 3.62 -11.85 12.10
C ASP A 38 5.00 -11.18 12.05
N HIS A 39 5.14 -10.09 11.28
CA HIS A 39 6.34 -9.26 11.25
C HIS A 39 6.21 -8.05 12.18
N THR A 40 7.32 -7.68 12.84
CA THR A 40 7.31 -6.59 13.82
C THR A 40 7.01 -5.22 13.18
N TYR A 41 7.45 -5.00 11.92
CA TYR A 41 7.19 -3.78 11.15
C TYR A 41 6.21 -4.06 10.00
N GLY A 42 6.68 -4.18 8.75
CA GLY A 42 5.78 -4.37 7.60
C GLY A 42 5.76 -5.81 7.07
N GLY A 43 4.63 -6.27 6.54
CA GLY A 43 4.60 -7.49 5.75
C GLY A 43 5.39 -7.30 4.45
N LEU A 44 5.02 -6.26 3.68
CA LEU A 44 5.66 -5.92 2.42
C LEU A 44 6.02 -4.43 2.36
N LEU A 45 7.26 -4.11 2.01
CA LEU A 45 7.73 -2.75 1.73
C LEU A 45 8.35 -2.66 0.33
N LEU A 46 7.80 -1.77 -0.50
CA LEU A 46 8.39 -1.35 -1.78
C LEU A 46 8.81 0.11 -1.67
N THR A 47 10.11 0.36 -1.76
CA THR A 47 10.70 1.70 -1.78
C THR A 47 11.17 2.02 -3.20
N ASP A 48 10.75 3.16 -3.74
CA ASP A 48 11.12 3.61 -5.10
C ASP A 48 10.92 2.55 -6.19
N CYS A 49 9.86 1.75 -6.07
CA CYS A 49 9.57 0.67 -7.01
C CYS A 49 8.49 1.07 -8.00
N SER A 50 8.64 0.70 -9.27
CA SER A 50 7.67 1.05 -10.32
C SER A 50 7.22 -0.13 -11.16
N TYR A 51 5.99 -0.07 -11.68
CA TYR A 51 5.41 -1.13 -12.52
C TYR A 51 5.35 -2.51 -11.84
N CYS A 52 5.31 -2.56 -10.51
CA CYS A 52 5.25 -3.81 -9.76
C CYS A 52 3.79 -4.28 -9.60
N THR A 53 3.60 -5.60 -9.50
CA THR A 53 2.30 -6.23 -9.26
C THR A 53 2.32 -7.01 -7.96
N ILE A 54 1.43 -6.67 -7.04
CA ILE A 54 1.19 -7.37 -5.78
C ILE A 54 -0.20 -7.98 -5.87
N SER A 55 -0.29 -9.30 -6.03
CA SER A 55 -1.56 -9.95 -6.33
C SER A 55 -1.78 -11.30 -5.65
N GLY A 56 -3.00 -11.55 -5.18
CA GLY A 56 -3.39 -12.84 -4.60
C GLY A 56 -2.70 -13.19 -3.28
N ASN A 57 -2.08 -12.23 -2.61
CA ASN A 57 -1.37 -12.48 -1.36
C ASN A 57 -2.32 -12.42 -0.15
N GLU A 58 -2.02 -13.21 0.87
CA GLU A 58 -2.59 -13.10 2.22
C GLU A 58 -1.57 -12.38 3.11
N ILE A 59 -1.95 -11.23 3.67
CA ILE A 59 -1.05 -10.35 4.41
C ILE A 59 -1.69 -9.93 5.72
N TYR A 60 -1.17 -10.41 6.85
CA TYR A 60 -1.85 -10.25 8.13
C TYR A 60 -0.95 -10.18 9.36
N SER A 61 -1.47 -9.66 10.47
CA SER A 61 -0.75 -9.58 11.75
C SER A 61 0.61 -8.84 11.69
N ASN A 62 0.74 -7.85 10.80
CA ASN A 62 1.91 -6.98 10.71
C ASN A 62 1.59 -5.57 11.22
N GLN A 63 2.58 -4.74 11.56
CA GLN A 63 2.34 -3.31 11.83
C GLN A 63 1.83 -2.58 10.58
N GLY A 64 2.37 -2.90 9.41
CA GLY A 64 1.86 -2.47 8.09
C GLY A 64 1.71 -3.67 7.16
N GLY A 65 0.60 -3.82 6.45
CA GLY A 65 0.40 -4.93 5.51
C GLY A 65 1.24 -4.74 4.25
N VAL A 66 0.81 -3.82 3.39
CA VAL A 66 1.55 -3.40 2.19
C VAL A 66 1.91 -1.92 2.31
N MET A 67 3.20 -1.63 2.23
CA MET A 67 3.76 -0.29 2.31
C MET A 67 4.40 0.06 0.96
N LEU A 68 3.95 1.17 0.37
CA LEU A 68 4.63 1.80 -0.76
C LEU A 68 5.25 3.10 -0.27
N ASP A 69 6.54 3.27 -0.51
CA ASP A 69 7.31 4.44 -0.13
C ASP A 69 8.08 4.97 -1.34
N GLY A 70 8.17 6.29 -1.49
CA GLY A 70 8.88 6.89 -2.62
C GLY A 70 9.67 8.13 -2.22
N THR A 71 10.86 8.25 -2.79
CA THR A 71 11.77 9.37 -2.57
C THR A 71 11.54 10.45 -3.62
N LEU A 72 11.69 11.72 -3.23
CA LEU A 72 11.79 12.84 -4.16
C LEU A 72 13.26 13.11 -4.50
N GLY A 73 13.61 13.09 -5.79
CA GLY A 73 14.94 13.49 -6.23
C GLY A 73 15.13 13.34 -7.73
N ALA A 74 16.18 13.97 -8.29
CA ALA A 74 16.47 13.94 -9.73
C ALA A 74 16.67 12.52 -10.31
N ASN A 75 16.99 11.55 -9.44
CA ASN A 75 17.24 10.16 -9.80
C ASN A 75 16.19 9.19 -9.24
N TYR A 76 15.12 9.71 -8.61
CA TYR A 76 14.08 8.91 -7.97
C TYR A 76 12.73 9.27 -8.57
N GLU A 77 12.08 8.28 -9.18
CA GLU A 77 10.74 8.46 -9.75
C GLU A 77 9.64 8.28 -8.69
N GLY A 78 10.01 7.91 -7.46
CA GLY A 78 9.07 7.50 -6.41
C GLY A 78 8.55 6.08 -6.63
N SER A 79 7.57 5.68 -5.81
CA SER A 79 6.87 4.40 -6.00
C SER A 79 5.64 4.62 -6.88
N THR A 80 5.77 4.31 -8.18
CA THR A 80 4.75 4.69 -9.16
C THR A 80 4.26 3.57 -10.05
N ASN A 81 3.03 3.70 -10.57
CA ASN A 81 2.47 2.76 -11.54
C ASN A 81 2.41 1.30 -11.04
N ASN A 82 2.38 1.07 -9.72
CA ASN A 82 2.24 -0.26 -9.15
C ASN A 82 0.76 -0.67 -9.09
N VAL A 83 0.53 -1.98 -9.06
CA VAL A 83 -0.81 -2.58 -8.96
C VAL A 83 -0.88 -3.45 -7.72
N VAL A 84 -1.76 -3.10 -6.79
CA VAL A 84 -2.12 -3.93 -5.62
C VAL A 84 -3.53 -4.44 -5.85
N ILE A 85 -3.67 -5.72 -6.16
CA ILE A 85 -4.93 -6.29 -6.65
C ILE A 85 -5.25 -7.66 -6.06
N ASN A 86 -6.51 -7.96 -5.75
CA ASN A 86 -6.94 -9.29 -5.31
C ASN A 86 -6.19 -9.83 -4.06
N ASN A 87 -5.70 -8.97 -3.16
CA ASN A 87 -5.05 -9.40 -1.92
C ASN A 87 -6.04 -9.45 -0.76
N SER A 88 -5.81 -10.36 0.19
CA SER A 88 -6.48 -10.37 1.49
C SER A 88 -5.56 -9.75 2.51
N ILE A 89 -5.90 -8.55 2.98
CA ILE A 89 -5.08 -7.74 3.87
C ILE A 89 -5.86 -7.53 5.17
N TYR A 90 -5.47 -8.24 6.23
CA TYR A 90 -6.29 -8.31 7.43
C TYR A 90 -5.52 -8.31 8.75
N SER A 91 -6.14 -7.85 9.83
CA SER A 91 -5.53 -7.85 11.18
C SER A 91 -4.16 -7.15 11.27
N ASN A 92 -3.85 -6.20 10.38
CA ASN A 92 -2.62 -5.40 10.45
C ASN A 92 -2.84 -4.10 11.23
N GLY A 93 -1.77 -3.44 11.67
CA GLY A 93 -1.84 -2.08 12.20
C GLY A 93 -2.33 -1.08 11.15
N VAL A 94 -1.79 -1.14 9.94
CA VAL A 94 -2.30 -0.45 8.75
C VAL A 94 -2.37 -1.45 7.60
N GLY A 95 -3.49 -1.55 6.89
CA GLY A 95 -3.64 -2.47 5.76
C GLY A 95 -2.72 -2.08 4.59
N ILE A 96 -3.03 -0.96 3.92
CA ILE A 96 -2.11 -0.31 2.97
C ILE A 96 -1.65 1.04 3.50
N TYR A 97 -0.36 1.30 3.43
CA TYR A 97 0.22 2.60 3.75
C TYR A 97 1.00 3.16 2.54
N LEU A 98 0.61 4.35 2.07
CA LEU A 98 1.32 5.08 1.01
C LEU A 98 2.11 6.24 1.62
N GLU A 99 3.41 6.29 1.38
CA GLU A 99 4.32 7.24 2.02
C GLU A 99 5.11 8.07 1.01
N PHE A 100 5.35 9.34 1.35
CA PHE A 100 6.13 10.31 0.57
C PHE A 100 5.69 10.43 -0.91
N HIS A 101 6.47 9.96 -1.88
CA HIS A 101 6.21 10.10 -3.32
C HIS A 101 5.63 8.81 -3.91
N CYS A 102 4.33 8.60 -3.69
CA CYS A 102 3.59 7.47 -4.26
C CYS A 102 2.51 7.95 -5.21
N GLU A 103 2.68 7.78 -6.53
CA GLU A 103 1.76 8.32 -7.55
C GLU A 103 1.35 7.26 -8.59
N ASN A 104 0.13 7.37 -9.11
CA ASN A 104 -0.39 6.51 -10.18
C ASN A 104 -0.43 5.02 -9.84
N ASN A 105 -0.53 4.67 -8.55
CA ASN A 105 -0.73 3.28 -8.15
C ASN A 105 -2.22 2.91 -8.22
N TYR A 106 -2.49 1.65 -8.55
CA TYR A 106 -3.83 1.09 -8.67
C TYR A 106 -4.07 0.10 -7.54
N ILE A 107 -4.99 0.44 -6.64
CA ILE A 107 -5.40 -0.43 -5.53
C ILE A 107 -6.84 -0.86 -5.77
N LYS A 108 -7.04 -2.11 -6.19
CA LYS A 108 -8.36 -2.59 -6.63
C LYS A 108 -8.65 -4.00 -6.17
N TYR A 109 -9.92 -4.34 -5.94
CA TYR A 109 -10.35 -5.72 -5.68
C TYR A 109 -9.66 -6.38 -4.48
N ASN A 110 -9.13 -5.61 -3.52
CA ASN A 110 -8.53 -6.16 -2.31
C ASN A 110 -9.58 -6.27 -1.20
N ASN A 111 -9.38 -7.21 -0.29
CA ASN A 111 -10.15 -7.35 0.94
C ASN A 111 -9.40 -6.70 2.10
N PHE A 112 -9.95 -5.64 2.69
CA PHE A 112 -9.42 -5.02 3.91
C PHE A 112 -10.28 -5.40 5.13
N ILE A 113 -9.78 -6.30 5.97
CA ILE A 113 -10.56 -6.92 7.04
C ILE A 113 -9.89 -6.69 8.40
N ASP A 114 -10.57 -6.04 9.34
CA ASP A 114 -10.14 -5.92 10.74
C ASP A 114 -8.70 -5.38 10.95
N ASN A 115 -8.20 -4.53 10.04
CA ASN A 115 -6.97 -3.78 10.29
C ASN A 115 -7.28 -2.61 11.24
N ASN A 116 -6.35 -2.23 12.12
CA ASN A 116 -6.55 -1.06 13.01
C ASN A 116 -6.83 0.21 12.18
N LYS A 117 -6.21 0.31 11.00
CA LYS A 117 -6.60 1.23 9.91
C LYS A 117 -6.53 0.47 8.59
N ASN A 118 -7.63 0.36 7.86
CA ASN A 118 -7.61 -0.36 6.58
C ASN A 118 -6.70 0.28 5.52
N ALA A 119 -6.60 1.61 5.49
CA ALA A 119 -5.64 2.32 4.66
C ALA A 119 -5.27 3.68 5.26
N TYR A 120 -4.05 4.14 4.99
CA TYR A 120 -3.58 5.49 5.33
C TYR A 120 -2.61 5.99 4.26
N PHE A 121 -2.47 7.31 4.13
CA PHE A 121 -1.42 7.90 3.33
C PHE A 121 -0.82 9.12 4.02
N TRP A 122 0.48 9.31 3.83
CA TRP A 122 1.21 10.49 4.27
C TRP A 122 2.19 10.93 3.20
N PHE A 123 1.97 12.11 2.63
CA PHE A 123 2.81 12.63 1.55
C PHE A 123 3.59 13.87 1.95
N TYR A 124 4.51 14.29 1.08
CA TYR A 124 5.29 15.50 1.23
C TYR A 124 5.09 16.42 0.02
N GLU A 125 5.05 17.73 0.26
CA GLU A 125 4.82 18.86 -0.66
C GLU A 125 3.44 18.94 -1.34
N LYS A 126 2.90 17.81 -1.79
CA LYS A 126 1.60 17.77 -2.48
C LYS A 126 0.89 16.43 -2.23
N VAL A 127 -0.36 16.37 -2.67
CA VAL A 127 -1.10 15.12 -2.73
C VAL A 127 -0.77 14.43 -4.06
N PHE A 128 -0.37 13.16 -3.98
CA PHE A 128 -0.14 12.32 -5.15
C PHE A 128 -1.37 11.47 -5.42
N TYR A 129 -1.84 11.44 -6.66
CA TYR A 129 -3.07 10.71 -7.00
C TYR A 129 -2.81 9.22 -7.09
N ASN A 130 -3.65 8.43 -6.43
CA ASN A 130 -3.67 6.97 -6.52
C ASN A 130 -5.13 6.53 -6.70
N LEU A 131 -5.33 5.49 -7.49
CA LEU A 131 -6.67 5.02 -7.84
C LEU A 131 -7.08 3.90 -6.90
N TRP A 132 -8.14 4.14 -6.14
CA TRP A 132 -8.80 3.15 -5.30
C TRP A 132 -10.16 2.83 -5.89
N ASP A 133 -10.42 1.56 -6.20
CA ASP A 133 -11.67 1.16 -6.82
C ASP A 133 -12.02 -0.29 -6.50
N LYS A 134 -13.26 -0.54 -6.08
CA LYS A 134 -13.77 -1.90 -5.86
C LYS A 134 -12.94 -2.68 -4.85
N ASN A 135 -12.47 -2.05 -3.77
CA ASN A 135 -11.97 -2.81 -2.64
C ASN A 135 -13.11 -3.09 -1.66
N TYR A 136 -13.04 -4.22 -0.98
CA TYR A 136 -13.92 -4.51 0.15
C TYR A 136 -13.31 -3.94 1.43
N TRP A 137 -14.16 -3.39 2.29
CA TRP A 137 -13.74 -2.74 3.53
C TRP A 137 -14.66 -3.15 4.67
N SER A 138 -14.15 -3.96 5.59
CA SER A 138 -14.88 -4.45 6.78
C SER A 138 -15.47 -3.34 7.65
N ASP A 139 -14.88 -2.15 7.63
CA ASP A 139 -15.30 -0.98 8.41
C ASP A 139 -16.25 -0.02 7.67
N TRP A 140 -16.70 -0.38 6.46
CA TRP A 140 -17.52 0.51 5.63
C TRP A 140 -18.79 -0.17 5.13
N ASN A 141 -19.93 0.32 5.62
CA ASN A 141 -21.28 -0.14 5.23
C ASN A 141 -22.17 1.00 4.70
N LEU A 142 -21.57 2.15 4.38
CA LEU A 142 -22.26 3.33 3.87
C LEU A 142 -22.21 3.39 2.34
N PRO A 143 -23.06 4.21 1.69
CA PRO A 143 -22.99 4.43 0.25
C PRO A 143 -21.61 4.90 -0.22
N ALA A 144 -21.28 4.60 -1.47
CA ALA A 144 -20.08 5.08 -2.13
C ALA A 144 -20.06 6.63 -2.22
N PRO A 145 -18.87 7.26 -2.24
CA PRO A 145 -17.54 6.65 -2.15
C PRO A 145 -17.10 6.41 -0.70
N LYS A 146 -16.15 5.48 -0.50
CA LYS A 146 -15.48 5.34 0.80
C LYS A 146 -14.33 6.34 0.93
N PRO A 147 -14.34 7.24 1.92
CA PRO A 147 -13.22 8.11 2.20
C PRO A 147 -12.05 7.32 2.81
N ILE A 148 -10.85 7.61 2.33
CA ILE A 148 -9.58 7.13 2.87
C ILE A 148 -8.88 8.33 3.49
N ARG A 149 -8.64 8.28 4.79
CA ARG A 149 -8.02 9.37 5.54
C ARG A 149 -6.51 9.33 5.36
N GLY A 150 -5.91 10.49 5.19
CA GLY A 150 -4.46 10.66 5.15
C GLY A 150 -4.05 12.08 5.49
N SER A 151 -2.82 12.43 5.14
CA SER A 151 -2.32 13.78 5.27
C SER A 151 -1.19 14.05 4.29
N PHE A 152 -0.82 15.31 4.14
CA PHE A 152 0.41 15.68 3.47
C PHE A 152 1.06 16.85 4.21
N ASP A 153 2.38 16.86 4.22
CA ASP A 153 3.14 17.92 4.86
C ASP A 153 3.61 18.92 3.80
N ILE A 154 3.42 20.21 4.07
CA ILE A 154 3.95 21.30 3.23
C ILE A 154 4.89 22.16 4.05
N VAL A 155 5.88 22.76 3.36
CA VAL A 155 6.75 23.77 3.97
C VAL A 155 6.26 25.15 3.56
N ILE A 156 5.78 25.92 4.52
CA ILE A 156 5.48 27.34 4.34
C ILE A 156 6.55 28.15 5.08
N PHE A 157 7.36 28.89 4.32
CA PHE A 157 8.59 29.54 4.79
C PHE A 157 9.60 28.55 5.39
N ARG A 158 9.58 28.35 6.71
CA ARG A 158 10.44 27.42 7.48
C ARG A 158 9.63 26.50 8.40
N PHE A 159 8.31 26.50 8.30
CA PHE A 159 7.43 25.69 9.13
C PHE A 159 6.90 24.51 8.33
N LEU A 160 7.05 23.32 8.90
CA LEU A 160 6.41 22.10 8.41
C LEU A 160 4.97 22.07 8.94
N ILE A 161 4.00 22.04 8.03
CA ILE A 161 2.57 22.03 8.37
C ILE A 161 1.95 20.76 7.80
N ARG A 162 1.33 19.95 8.68
CA ARG A 162 0.56 18.76 8.29
C ARG A 162 -0.89 19.12 8.00
N ILE A 163 -1.33 18.86 6.78
CA ILE A 163 -2.70 19.10 6.33
C ILE A 163 -3.41 17.74 6.21
N PRO A 164 -4.49 17.49 6.99
CA PRO A 164 -5.33 16.32 6.78
C PRO A 164 -5.95 16.33 5.38
N TRP A 165 -6.03 15.17 4.75
CA TRP A 165 -6.59 15.03 3.41
C TRP A 165 -7.36 13.72 3.24
N PHE A 166 -8.11 13.64 2.14
CA PHE A 166 -8.89 12.46 1.79
C PHE A 166 -8.62 12.01 0.36
N MET A 167 -8.50 10.70 0.22
CA MET A 167 -8.69 9.98 -1.04
C MET A 167 -10.02 9.23 -0.98
N PHE A 168 -10.42 8.62 -2.10
CA PHE A 168 -11.70 7.95 -2.18
C PHE A 168 -11.59 6.64 -2.96
N ASP A 169 -12.11 5.56 -2.38
CA ASP A 169 -12.52 4.40 -3.17
C ASP A 169 -13.89 4.69 -3.76
N MET A 170 -13.96 4.78 -5.09
CA MET A 170 -15.15 5.26 -5.79
C MET A 170 -16.29 4.24 -5.82
N HIS A 171 -15.97 2.94 -5.78
CA HIS A 171 -16.97 1.87 -5.88
C HIS A 171 -16.66 0.75 -4.89
N PRO A 172 -16.67 1.00 -3.57
CA PRO A 172 -16.36 -0.03 -2.57
C PRO A 172 -17.24 -1.26 -2.76
N ALA A 173 -16.65 -2.44 -2.65
CA ALA A 173 -17.36 -3.71 -2.76
C ALA A 173 -18.28 -3.92 -1.55
N THR A 174 -19.44 -4.53 -1.77
CA THR A 174 -20.42 -4.80 -0.71
C THR A 174 -20.12 -6.04 0.10
N GLU A 175 -19.33 -6.95 -0.45
CA GLU A 175 -18.92 -8.22 0.15
C GLU A 175 -17.44 -8.50 -0.16
N PRO A 176 -16.75 -9.28 0.68
CA PRO A 176 -15.36 -9.66 0.42
C PRO A 176 -15.29 -10.57 -0.82
N TYR A 177 -14.21 -10.44 -1.58
CA TYR A 177 -13.89 -11.32 -2.69
C TYR A 177 -13.46 -12.70 -2.20
N GLU A 178 -13.98 -13.76 -2.82
CA GLU A 178 -13.49 -15.13 -2.61
C GLU A 178 -12.08 -15.28 -3.21
N GLN A 179 -11.22 -16.06 -2.55
CA GLN A 179 -9.84 -16.35 -2.97
C GLN A 179 -9.64 -17.84 -3.20
#